data_AF-A0A4S2M5W9-F1
#
_entry.id   AF-A0A4S2M5W9-F1
#
_cell.length_a   1.000
_cell.length_b   1.000
_cell.length_c   1.000
_cell.angle_alpha   90.00
_cell.angle_beta   90.00
_cell.angle_gamma   90.00
#
_symmetry.space_group_name_H-M   'P 1'
#
loop_
_entity.id
_entity.type
_entity.pdbx_description
1 polymer ?
#
loop_
_entity_poly.entity_id
_entity_poly.type
_entity_poly.pdbx_seq_one_letter_code
_entity_poly.pdbx_strand_id
1 'polypeptide(L)'
;MANRSTLYIRITYFCQAFVFGSFGVYLNPLLSSYGLTPMQIGFVSFISNGVATFSRIIFGIIADRTRKYHRVLFWLTIISAIVVLSFGFLPRSWSAFYEGRIYSDGTFISKWVWNEDSNPKRNFVICWPTYLRQCFSNVTTMINPVSFVLSRTDPTTNQAFYLVETPSLIMKSQSSTGENIPVNVACSVIGPNHDHLCHEPRNKIPAIATITTFFLALLMRSIFSGLFMPTTNLIDSVTHAALGERDAHLYGRSRVFASLGYAVSVTVTGFLISHSTASSRPWSSFSTVVEPSQDYLPAIVLGSAFALAAAVSGGMTQVSVGTNELEITHVLQLAFRSEVMLRCIFTSFFAGILLSFSNDYAFLILTKHLGLPPYFLGILTTVNILFAEIPGFLLSNAVLTYLGDNLCLSFAFLLVALQNLVVAFTRNGWWLLFSSSFLGCWFPLMYHTLLDQATRAGRIAHSKADIVASMHGIMNAVLFGISASFGGLLWGVLLEFFSGTQLFFIFSGMAFVLTVLVPPFCLMIPRFGIVSEKPNSPM
;
A
#
# COMPACT_ATOMS: atom_id res chain seq x y z
N MET A 1 35.11 15.51 11.87
CA MET A 1 34.32 16.16 10.81
C MET A 1 33.34 15.15 10.25
N ALA A 2 32.04 15.26 10.54
CA ALA A 2 31.04 14.41 9.90
C ALA A 2 31.11 14.67 8.39
N ASN A 3 31.49 13.66 7.61
CA ASN A 3 31.76 13.80 6.19
C ASN A 3 30.50 14.31 5.48
N ARG A 4 30.57 15.48 4.82
CA ARG A 4 29.41 16.19 4.24
C ARG A 4 28.59 15.29 3.30
N SER A 5 29.24 14.33 2.64
CA SER A 5 28.61 13.29 1.81
C SER A 5 27.65 12.37 2.59
N THR A 6 28.05 11.93 3.79
CA THR A 6 27.22 11.05 4.64
C THR A 6 25.97 11.77 5.17
N LEU A 7 26.03 13.09 5.35
CA LEU A 7 24.87 13.90 5.71
C LEU A 7 23.84 13.91 4.56
N TYR A 8 24.27 14.15 3.33
CA TYR A 8 23.37 14.14 2.16
C TYR A 8 22.72 12.78 1.95
N ILE A 9 23.45 11.67 2.16
CA ILE A 9 22.89 10.31 2.09
C ILE A 9 21.76 10.12 3.11
N ARG A 10 21.97 10.57 4.36
CA ARG A 10 20.94 10.48 5.42
C ARG A 10 19.70 11.33 5.11
N ILE A 11 19.90 12.53 4.56
CA ILE A 11 18.79 13.38 4.11
C ILE A 11 18.02 12.68 2.97
N THR A 12 18.72 12.10 2.01
CA THR A 12 18.08 11.36 0.91
C THR A 12 17.29 10.15 1.42
N TYR A 13 17.80 9.40 2.40
CA TYR A 13 17.02 8.34 3.08
C TYR A 13 15.73 8.87 3.69
N PHE A 14 15.84 9.96 4.47
CA PHE A 14 14.70 10.58 5.12
C PHE A 14 13.64 11.00 4.09
N CYS A 15 14.04 11.75 3.06
CA CYS A 15 13.13 12.23 2.03
C CYS A 15 12.52 11.07 1.22
N GLN A 16 13.30 10.06 0.83
CA GLN A 16 12.80 8.92 0.07
C GLN A 16 11.76 8.11 0.89
N ALA A 17 12.05 7.85 2.16
CA ALA A 17 11.11 7.17 3.05
C ALA A 17 9.87 8.04 3.32
N PHE A 18 10.02 9.36 3.35
CA PHE A 18 8.91 10.29 3.45
C PHE A 18 7.97 10.16 2.24
N VAL A 19 8.49 10.05 1.01
CA VAL A 19 7.66 9.82 -0.19
C VAL A 19 6.89 8.51 -0.06
N PHE A 20 7.52 7.44 0.41
CA PHE A 20 6.83 6.16 0.59
C PHE A 20 5.73 6.24 1.66
N GLY A 21 5.97 6.93 2.78
CA GLY A 21 4.97 7.10 3.85
C GLY A 21 3.79 7.98 3.47
N SER A 22 4.01 8.99 2.62
CA SER A 22 2.98 9.96 2.25
C SER A 22 2.15 9.46 1.09
N PHE A 23 2.81 8.87 0.07
CA PHE A 23 2.13 8.43 -1.14
C PHE A 23 2.05 6.91 -1.26
N GLY A 24 3.16 6.19 -1.04
CA GLY A 24 3.23 4.74 -1.26
C GLY A 24 2.21 3.93 -0.46
N VAL A 25 2.11 4.20 0.85
CA VAL A 25 1.17 3.51 1.75
C VAL A 25 -0.30 3.84 1.44
N TYR A 26 -0.57 5.06 0.98
CA TYR A 26 -1.92 5.51 0.63
C TYR A 26 -2.28 5.23 -0.83
N LEU A 27 -1.38 4.64 -1.63
CA LEU A 27 -1.59 4.42 -3.06
C LEU A 27 -2.78 3.49 -3.35
N ASN A 28 -2.92 2.39 -2.62
CA ASN A 28 -4.05 1.48 -2.78
C ASN A 28 -5.38 2.09 -2.32
N PRO A 29 -5.47 2.74 -1.14
CA PRO A 29 -6.63 3.54 -0.76
C PRO A 29 -7.00 4.62 -1.80
N LEU A 30 -6.00 5.32 -2.34
CA LEU A 30 -6.15 6.31 -3.41
C LEU A 30 -6.76 5.68 -4.67
N LEU A 31 -6.20 4.57 -5.17
CA LEU A 31 -6.71 3.84 -6.34
C LEU A 31 -8.13 3.32 -6.12
N SER A 32 -8.45 2.82 -4.92
CA SER A 32 -9.84 2.46 -4.59
C SER A 32 -10.77 3.67 -4.60
N SER A 33 -10.29 4.87 -4.25
CA SER A 33 -11.07 6.11 -4.32
C SER A 33 -11.31 6.61 -5.76
N TYR A 34 -10.57 6.08 -6.74
CA TYR A 34 -10.83 6.27 -8.17
C TYR A 34 -11.77 5.20 -8.75
N GLY A 35 -12.22 4.24 -7.94
CA GLY A 35 -13.19 3.22 -8.35
C GLY A 35 -12.60 1.88 -8.77
N LEU A 36 -11.30 1.66 -8.60
CA LEU A 36 -10.69 0.36 -8.93
C LEU A 36 -11.14 -0.71 -7.94
N THR A 37 -11.46 -1.90 -8.46
CA THR A 37 -11.79 -3.06 -7.61
C THR A 37 -10.53 -3.63 -6.93
N PRO A 38 -10.67 -4.39 -5.83
CA PRO A 38 -9.53 -5.05 -5.20
C PRO A 38 -8.70 -5.93 -6.13
N MET A 39 -9.33 -6.71 -7.03
CA MET A 39 -8.60 -7.51 -8.01
C MET A 39 -7.88 -6.64 -9.04
N GLN A 40 -8.50 -5.55 -9.50
CA GLN A 40 -7.83 -4.60 -10.40
C GLN A 40 -6.60 -3.98 -9.74
N ILE A 41 -6.69 -3.60 -8.46
CA ILE A 41 -5.55 -3.09 -7.68
C ILE A 41 -4.46 -4.19 -7.58
N GLY A 42 -4.85 -5.44 -7.33
CA GLY A 42 -3.91 -6.56 -7.26
C GLY A 42 -3.19 -6.85 -8.56
N PHE A 43 -3.91 -6.81 -9.69
CA PHE A 43 -3.33 -6.96 -11.02
C PHE A 43 -2.38 -5.80 -11.36
N VAL A 44 -2.77 -4.58 -11.01
CA VAL A 44 -1.95 -3.37 -11.14
C VAL A 44 -0.68 -3.49 -10.30
N SER A 45 -0.77 -4.04 -9.08
CA SER A 45 0.39 -4.29 -8.21
C SER A 45 1.30 -5.41 -8.75
N PHE A 46 0.73 -6.48 -9.31
CA PHE A 46 1.49 -7.58 -9.92
C PHE A 46 2.44 -7.07 -11.01
N ILE A 47 1.89 -6.33 -11.96
CA ILE A 47 2.65 -5.76 -13.08
C ILE A 47 3.63 -4.70 -12.57
N SER A 48 3.19 -3.77 -11.71
CA SER A 48 4.06 -2.67 -11.25
C SER A 48 5.27 -3.16 -10.45
N ASN A 49 5.08 -4.14 -9.57
CA ASN A 49 6.15 -4.74 -8.78
C ASN A 49 7.06 -5.62 -9.67
N GLY A 50 6.52 -6.20 -10.75
CA GLY A 50 7.29 -6.92 -11.75
C GLY A 50 8.23 -5.97 -12.49
N VAL A 51 7.69 -4.85 -12.99
CA VAL A 51 8.47 -3.77 -13.60
C VAL A 51 9.53 -3.23 -12.64
N ALA A 52 9.17 -3.00 -11.36
CA ALA A 52 10.12 -2.56 -10.33
C ALA A 52 11.29 -3.55 -10.13
N THR A 53 11.02 -4.85 -10.22
CA THR A 53 12.05 -5.90 -10.08
C THR A 53 13.07 -5.81 -11.21
N PHE A 54 12.61 -5.75 -12.47
CA PHE A 54 13.52 -5.60 -13.62
C PHE A 54 14.24 -4.26 -13.58
N SER A 55 13.54 -3.21 -13.17
CA SER A 55 14.10 -1.86 -13.09
C SER A 55 15.24 -1.76 -12.07
N ARG A 56 15.13 -2.43 -10.91
CA ARG A 56 16.21 -2.51 -9.91
C ARG A 56 17.51 -3.07 -10.49
N ILE A 57 17.39 -4.11 -11.33
CA ILE A 57 18.54 -4.74 -11.99
C ILE A 57 19.13 -3.78 -13.03
N ILE A 58 18.29 -3.24 -13.92
CA ILE A 58 18.73 -2.37 -15.03
C ILE A 58 19.42 -1.11 -14.49
N PHE A 59 18.78 -0.39 -13.56
CA PHE A 59 19.34 0.85 -13.03
C PHE A 59 20.55 0.63 -12.11
N GLY A 60 20.68 -0.55 -11.49
CA GLY A 60 21.91 -0.97 -10.83
C GLY A 60 23.08 -1.00 -11.82
N ILE A 61 22.92 -1.73 -12.93
CA ILE A 61 23.95 -1.84 -13.99
C ILE A 61 24.28 -0.48 -14.60
N ILE A 62 23.28 0.37 -14.84
CA ILE A 62 23.48 1.71 -15.39
C ILE A 62 24.29 2.57 -14.40
N ALA A 63 23.97 2.51 -13.11
CA ALA A 63 24.70 3.26 -12.09
C ALA A 63 26.17 2.83 -12.01
N ASP A 64 26.42 1.53 -12.08
CA ASP A 64 27.77 0.95 -12.06
C ASP A 64 28.57 1.36 -13.32
N ARG A 65 27.98 1.25 -14.52
CA ARG A 65 28.63 1.65 -15.78
C ARG A 65 28.91 3.15 -15.88
N THR A 66 27.95 3.98 -15.46
CA THR A 66 28.07 5.44 -15.56
C THR A 66 29.01 6.03 -14.52
N ARG A 67 29.29 5.29 -13.44
CA ARG A 67 30.11 5.72 -12.29
C ARG A 67 29.62 7.04 -11.64
N LYS A 68 28.37 7.42 -11.93
CA LYS A 68 27.77 8.70 -11.54
C LYS A 68 26.43 8.45 -10.88
N TYR A 69 26.45 7.71 -9.77
CA TYR A 69 25.26 7.37 -8.96
C TYR A 69 24.38 8.58 -8.65
N HIS A 70 24.98 9.73 -8.30
CA HIS A 70 24.26 10.97 -8.05
C HIS A 70 23.39 11.44 -9.23
N ARG A 71 23.84 11.26 -10.49
CA ARG A 71 23.05 11.64 -11.67
C ARG A 71 21.89 10.68 -11.90
N VAL A 72 22.14 9.38 -11.72
CA VAL A 72 21.09 8.36 -11.86
C VAL A 72 20.02 8.55 -10.78
N LEU A 73 20.43 8.75 -9.52
CA LEU A 73 19.52 9.05 -8.41
C LEU A 73 18.70 10.33 -8.66
N PHE A 74 19.34 11.41 -9.12
CA PHE A 74 18.68 12.68 -9.43
C PHE A 74 17.58 12.52 -10.49
N TRP A 75 17.86 11.85 -11.61
CA TRP A 75 16.88 11.67 -12.67
C TRP A 75 15.75 10.71 -12.27
N LEU A 76 16.05 9.61 -11.59
CA LEU A 76 15.03 8.67 -11.10
C LEU A 76 14.03 9.35 -10.16
N THR A 77 14.55 10.13 -9.20
CA THR A 77 13.72 10.83 -8.20
C THR A 77 12.91 11.96 -8.82
N ILE A 78 13.48 12.77 -9.72
CA ILE A 78 12.72 13.82 -10.44
C ILE A 78 11.57 13.24 -11.24
N ILE A 79 11.83 12.21 -12.05
CA ILE A 79 10.78 11.62 -12.87
C ILE A 79 9.72 10.98 -11.97
N SER A 80 10.13 10.34 -10.85
CA SER A 80 9.17 9.83 -9.87
C SER A 80 8.29 10.94 -9.26
N ALA A 81 8.83 12.14 -9.00
CA ALA A 81 8.07 13.27 -8.46
C ALA A 81 6.99 13.75 -9.45
N ILE A 82 7.35 13.84 -10.74
CA ILE A 82 6.43 14.21 -11.82
C ILE A 82 5.30 13.18 -11.94
N VAL A 83 5.65 11.89 -11.86
CA VAL A 83 4.65 10.81 -11.91
C VAL A 83 3.73 10.85 -10.70
N VAL A 84 4.24 11.07 -9.49
CA VAL A 84 3.40 11.24 -8.28
C VAL A 84 2.42 12.39 -8.47
N LEU A 85 2.86 13.57 -8.94
CA LEU A 85 1.96 14.69 -9.26
C LEU A 85 0.90 14.33 -10.30
N SER A 86 1.27 13.50 -11.28
CA SER A 86 0.38 13.09 -12.36
C SER A 86 -0.82 12.27 -11.87
N PHE A 87 -0.71 11.56 -10.72
CA PHE A 87 -1.85 10.88 -10.11
C PHE A 87 -2.99 11.84 -9.75
N GLY A 88 -2.71 13.13 -9.50
CA GLY A 88 -3.75 14.13 -9.25
C GLY A 88 -4.67 14.37 -10.44
N PHE A 89 -4.23 14.04 -11.67
CA PHE A 89 -4.99 14.21 -12.91
C PHE A 89 -5.73 12.95 -13.36
N LEU A 90 -5.69 11.86 -12.57
CA LEU A 90 -6.48 10.67 -12.88
C LEU A 90 -7.98 11.02 -12.95
N PRO A 91 -8.69 10.63 -14.02
CA PRO A 91 -10.10 10.98 -14.17
C PRO A 91 -10.91 10.33 -13.05
N ARG A 92 -11.60 11.16 -12.25
CA ARG A 92 -12.41 10.71 -11.12
C ARG A 92 -13.86 10.66 -11.55
N SER A 93 -14.41 9.44 -11.64
CA SER A 93 -15.82 9.22 -11.93
C SER A 93 -16.60 9.04 -10.63
N TRP A 94 -17.76 9.67 -10.54
CA TRP A 94 -18.59 9.66 -9.35
C TRP A 94 -20.00 9.21 -9.70
N SER A 95 -20.57 8.37 -8.84
CA SER A 95 -21.99 8.04 -8.83
C SER A 95 -22.64 8.77 -7.65
N ALA A 96 -23.84 9.30 -7.84
CA ALA A 96 -24.59 9.83 -6.73
C ALA A 96 -25.34 8.70 -6.04
N PHE A 97 -25.31 8.71 -4.72
CA PHE A 97 -25.92 7.70 -3.90
C PHE A 97 -27.22 8.21 -3.28
N TYR A 98 -28.27 7.41 -3.41
CA TYR A 98 -29.62 7.68 -2.93
C TYR A 98 -30.10 6.53 -2.06
N GLU A 99 -30.54 6.83 -0.84
CA GLU A 99 -31.25 5.86 0.00
C GLU A 99 -32.74 6.12 -0.11
N GLY A 100 -33.50 5.03 -0.22
CA GLY A 100 -34.93 5.14 -0.37
C GLY A 100 -35.68 3.84 -0.20
N ARG A 101 -36.96 3.88 -0.55
CA ARG A 101 -37.82 2.70 -0.62
C ARG A 101 -38.36 2.57 -2.03
N ILE A 102 -38.34 1.36 -2.55
CA ILE A 102 -38.96 1.03 -3.84
C ILE A 102 -40.29 0.35 -3.55
N TYR A 103 -41.34 0.86 -4.16
CA TYR A 103 -42.71 0.34 -4.05
C TYR A 103 -43.00 -0.60 -5.22
N SER A 104 -44.03 -1.44 -5.04
CA SER A 104 -44.46 -2.43 -6.04
C SER A 104 -44.93 -1.82 -7.37
N ASP A 105 -45.28 -0.53 -7.37
CA ASP A 105 -45.66 0.25 -8.55
C ASP A 105 -44.45 0.78 -9.35
N GLY A 106 -43.23 0.49 -8.89
CA GLY A 106 -42.00 0.99 -9.49
C GLY A 106 -41.63 2.41 -9.08
N THR A 107 -42.29 2.99 -8.06
CA THR A 107 -41.89 4.28 -7.50
C THR A 107 -40.71 4.12 -6.53
N PHE A 108 -39.69 4.95 -6.70
CA PHE A 108 -38.56 5.07 -5.77
C PHE A 108 -38.71 6.36 -4.97
N ILE A 109 -38.87 6.24 -3.65
CA ILE A 109 -38.94 7.38 -2.73
C ILE A 109 -37.62 7.50 -2.00
N SER A 110 -36.91 8.61 -2.21
CA SER A 110 -35.68 8.92 -1.46
C SER A 110 -35.93 9.98 -0.39
N LYS A 111 -35.31 9.84 0.80
CA LYS A 111 -35.49 10.73 1.96
C LYS A 111 -34.15 11.26 2.48
N TRP A 112 -34.01 12.56 2.62
CA TRP A 112 -32.79 13.20 3.16
C TRP A 112 -32.88 13.50 4.67
N VAL A 113 -31.73 13.40 5.36
CA VAL A 113 -31.57 13.74 6.78
C VAL A 113 -30.53 14.86 6.93
N TRP A 114 -30.71 15.72 7.92
CA TRP A 114 -29.77 16.81 8.22
C TRP A 114 -28.92 16.44 9.42
N ASN A 115 -27.65 16.86 9.41
CA ASN A 115 -26.80 16.70 10.59
C ASN A 115 -27.25 17.72 11.64
N GLU A 116 -27.70 17.26 12.81
CA GLU A 116 -28.39 18.08 13.82
C GLU A 116 -27.51 19.14 14.53
N ASP A 117 -26.23 19.25 14.16
CA ASP A 117 -25.24 20.05 14.88
C ASP A 117 -25.27 21.57 14.60
N SER A 118 -26.19 22.09 13.77
CA SER A 118 -26.34 23.55 13.61
C SER A 118 -27.76 24.02 13.27
N ASN A 119 -28.12 25.16 13.88
CA ASN A 119 -29.44 25.80 13.94
C ASN A 119 -30.43 25.48 12.77
N PRO A 120 -31.65 24.99 13.05
CA PRO A 120 -32.64 24.58 12.06
C PRO A 120 -33.42 25.73 11.39
N LYS A 121 -32.81 26.91 11.18
CA LYS A 121 -33.53 28.14 10.75
C LYS A 121 -33.02 28.78 9.46
N ARG A 122 -32.95 28.02 8.37
CA ARG A 122 -33.06 28.59 7.01
C ARG A 122 -34.00 27.72 6.18
N ASN A 123 -34.85 28.36 5.37
CA ASN A 123 -35.64 27.68 4.34
C ASN A 123 -34.67 27.18 3.27
N PHE A 124 -34.24 25.93 3.39
CA PHE A 124 -33.37 25.30 2.41
C PHE A 124 -34.20 24.57 1.37
N VAL A 125 -33.98 24.88 0.09
CA VAL A 125 -34.60 24.18 -1.05
C VAL A 125 -33.58 23.19 -1.62
N ILE A 126 -33.95 21.91 -1.70
CA ILE A 126 -33.09 20.84 -2.26
C ILE A 126 -33.35 20.71 -3.76
N CYS A 127 -32.30 20.75 -4.57
CA CYS A 127 -32.38 20.54 -6.01
C CYS A 127 -32.27 19.06 -6.36
N TRP A 128 -33.40 18.40 -6.52
CA TRP A 128 -33.47 17.01 -6.95
C TRP A 128 -33.16 16.88 -8.45
N PRO A 129 -32.30 15.94 -8.87
CA PRO A 129 -32.03 15.76 -10.29
C PRO A 129 -33.22 15.19 -11.04
N THR A 130 -33.42 15.64 -12.27
CA THR A 130 -34.52 15.22 -13.14
C THR A 130 -34.37 13.78 -13.63
N TYR A 131 -33.16 13.35 -13.99
CA TYR A 131 -32.88 11.99 -14.42
C TYR A 131 -31.79 11.33 -13.56
N LEU A 132 -32.07 10.10 -13.16
CA LEU A 132 -31.12 9.16 -12.59
C LEU A 132 -30.92 8.05 -13.61
N ARG A 133 -29.74 7.95 -14.21
CA ARG A 133 -29.40 6.89 -15.17
C ARG A 133 -28.45 5.89 -14.56
N GLN A 134 -28.39 4.70 -15.17
CA GLN A 134 -27.42 3.66 -14.82
C GLN A 134 -27.37 3.35 -13.32
N CYS A 135 -28.55 3.17 -12.73
CA CYS A 135 -28.67 2.94 -11.30
C CYS A 135 -28.38 1.48 -10.94
N PHE A 136 -27.53 1.28 -9.95
CA PHE A 136 -27.24 -0.03 -9.35
C PHE A 136 -27.83 -0.10 -7.95
N SER A 137 -28.48 -1.21 -7.63
CA SER A 137 -29.10 -1.50 -6.33
C SER A 137 -28.33 -2.60 -5.60
N ASN A 138 -28.27 -2.52 -4.27
CA ASN A 138 -27.70 -3.58 -3.43
C ASN A 138 -28.60 -4.84 -3.35
N VAL A 139 -29.85 -4.75 -3.85
CA VAL A 139 -30.77 -5.89 -3.90
C VAL A 139 -30.61 -6.62 -5.23
N THR A 140 -30.23 -7.90 -5.17
CA THR A 140 -29.96 -8.81 -6.31
C THR A 140 -31.14 -9.04 -7.25
N THR A 141 -32.31 -8.44 -6.98
CA THR A 141 -33.54 -8.60 -7.75
C THR A 141 -33.66 -7.62 -8.92
N MET A 142 -32.77 -6.62 -9.04
CA MET A 142 -32.72 -5.73 -10.20
C MET A 142 -31.65 -6.17 -11.19
N ILE A 143 -32.08 -6.87 -12.24
CA ILE A 143 -31.23 -7.20 -13.39
C ILE A 143 -31.17 -5.95 -14.28
N ASN A 144 -29.95 -5.43 -14.50
CA ASN A 144 -29.59 -4.30 -15.36
C ASN A 144 -29.77 -2.87 -14.79
N PRO A 145 -28.95 -1.91 -15.27
CA PRO A 145 -29.07 -0.50 -14.90
C PRO A 145 -30.48 0.04 -15.15
N VAL A 146 -31.16 0.46 -14.09
CA VAL A 146 -32.48 1.10 -14.17
C VAL A 146 -32.29 2.61 -14.32
N SER A 147 -33.16 3.24 -15.11
CA SER A 147 -33.24 4.70 -15.19
C SER A 147 -34.52 5.16 -14.51
N PHE A 148 -34.42 6.21 -13.70
CA PHE A 148 -35.55 6.85 -13.05
C PHE A 148 -35.71 8.31 -13.49
N VAL A 149 -36.95 8.75 -13.58
CA VAL A 149 -37.37 10.11 -13.92
C VAL A 149 -38.06 10.72 -12.71
N LEU A 150 -37.72 11.97 -12.37
CA LEU A 150 -38.35 12.70 -11.28
C LEU A 150 -39.83 12.96 -11.58
N SER A 151 -40.72 12.54 -10.67
CA SER A 151 -42.17 12.72 -10.79
C SER A 151 -42.68 13.84 -9.88
N ARG A 152 -42.32 13.81 -8.59
CA ARG A 152 -42.80 14.76 -7.57
C ARG A 152 -41.72 15.00 -6.51
N THR A 153 -41.73 16.19 -5.91
CA THR A 153 -40.92 16.54 -4.73
C THR A 153 -41.81 17.07 -3.62
N ASP A 154 -41.62 16.58 -2.40
CA ASP A 154 -42.32 17.05 -1.20
C ASP A 154 -41.33 17.84 -0.32
N PRO A 155 -41.44 19.19 -0.27
CA PRO A 155 -40.48 20.05 0.44
C PRO A 155 -40.64 20.01 1.97
N THR A 156 -41.78 19.57 2.49
CA THR A 156 -42.03 19.50 3.95
C THR A 156 -41.41 18.27 4.60
N THR A 157 -41.29 17.16 3.86
CA THR A 157 -40.74 15.88 4.34
C THR A 157 -39.34 15.59 3.81
N ASN A 158 -38.78 16.47 2.97
CA ASN A 158 -37.51 16.30 2.25
C ASN A 158 -37.47 14.99 1.44
N GLN A 159 -38.56 14.69 0.73
CA GLN A 159 -38.70 13.47 -0.07
C GLN A 159 -38.81 13.78 -1.56
N ALA A 160 -38.25 12.91 -2.39
CA ALA A 160 -38.44 12.92 -3.83
C ALA A 160 -38.91 11.57 -4.35
N PHE A 161 -39.86 11.63 -5.29
CA PHE A 161 -40.53 10.51 -5.92
C PHE A 161 -40.01 10.38 -7.35
N TYR A 162 -39.45 9.22 -7.64
CA TYR A 162 -38.85 8.85 -8.92
C TYR A 162 -39.63 7.69 -9.55
N LEU A 163 -39.93 7.78 -10.84
CA LEU A 163 -40.62 6.74 -11.62
C LEU A 163 -39.64 6.03 -12.55
N VAL A 164 -39.80 4.72 -12.72
CA VAL A 164 -38.95 3.92 -13.62
C VAL A 164 -39.31 4.18 -15.09
N GLU A 165 -38.29 4.41 -15.93
CA GLU A 165 -38.47 4.72 -17.36
C GLU A 165 -38.93 3.50 -18.18
N THR A 166 -38.57 2.27 -17.77
CA THR A 166 -39.00 1.00 -18.40
C THR A 166 -39.65 0.05 -17.39
N PRO A 167 -40.98 0.06 -17.24
CA PRO A 167 -41.69 -0.72 -16.22
C PRO A 167 -41.62 -2.25 -16.43
N SER A 168 -41.22 -2.71 -17.62
CA SER A 168 -41.29 -4.13 -18.02
C SER A 168 -40.18 -5.03 -17.47
N LEU A 169 -39.15 -4.49 -16.79
CA LEU A 169 -38.02 -5.28 -16.27
C LEU A 169 -38.11 -5.62 -14.77
N ILE A 170 -39.01 -4.98 -14.01
CA ILE A 170 -39.18 -5.26 -12.56
C ILE A 170 -40.12 -6.45 -12.31
N MET A 171 -40.91 -6.86 -13.31
CA MET A 171 -41.87 -7.95 -13.16
C MET A 171 -41.31 -9.29 -13.66
N LYS A 172 -40.49 -9.96 -12.83
CA LYS A 172 -40.47 -11.44 -12.72
C LYS A 172 -39.56 -11.95 -11.60
N SER A 173 -39.79 -11.53 -10.35
CA SER A 173 -39.51 -12.40 -9.20
C SER A 173 -40.35 -12.00 -7.98
N GLN A 174 -41.39 -12.79 -7.71
CA GLN A 174 -42.26 -12.83 -6.51
C GLN A 174 -43.10 -11.57 -6.23
N SER A 175 -44.41 -11.58 -6.50
CA SER A 175 -45.49 -12.25 -5.76
C SER A 175 -45.77 -11.62 -4.38
N SER A 176 -46.89 -10.88 -4.33
CA SER A 176 -47.88 -10.96 -3.26
C SER A 176 -47.51 -10.57 -1.83
N THR A 177 -46.66 -9.59 -1.60
CA THR A 177 -46.77 -8.73 -0.40
C THR A 177 -46.50 -7.29 -0.82
N GLY A 178 -47.40 -6.37 -0.47
CA GLY A 178 -47.22 -4.92 -0.68
C GLY A 178 -46.17 -4.33 0.26
N GLU A 179 -45.03 -5.00 0.40
CA GLU A 179 -43.97 -4.63 1.33
C GLU A 179 -42.98 -3.67 0.68
N ASN A 180 -42.74 -2.55 1.37
CA ASN A 180 -41.81 -1.51 0.96
C ASN A 180 -40.38 -2.01 1.20
N ILE A 181 -39.62 -2.23 0.13
CA ILE A 181 -38.23 -2.70 0.25
C ILE A 181 -37.33 -1.47 0.45
N PRO A 182 -36.57 -1.37 1.57
CA PRO A 182 -35.53 -0.35 1.68
C PRO A 182 -34.40 -0.68 0.70
N VAL A 183 -34.08 0.26 -0.18
CA VAL A 183 -33.08 0.08 -1.24
C VAL A 183 -32.12 1.25 -1.28
N ASN A 184 -30.85 0.91 -1.42
CA ASN A 184 -29.77 1.86 -1.66
C ASN A 184 -29.43 1.82 -3.15
N VAL A 185 -29.48 2.96 -3.81
CA VAL A 185 -29.32 3.09 -5.25
C VAL A 185 -28.18 4.04 -5.57
N ALA A 186 -27.18 3.58 -6.33
CA ALA A 186 -26.10 4.40 -6.86
C ALA A 186 -26.33 4.67 -8.35
N CYS A 187 -26.47 5.94 -8.74
CA CYS A 187 -26.86 6.35 -10.10
C CYS A 187 -25.89 7.37 -10.70
N SER A 188 -25.76 7.38 -12.03
CA SER A 188 -25.23 8.53 -12.74
C SER A 188 -26.32 9.61 -12.85
N VAL A 189 -26.01 10.82 -12.39
CA VAL A 189 -26.99 11.91 -12.34
C VAL A 189 -26.92 12.71 -13.63
N ILE A 190 -28.09 12.93 -14.24
CA ILE A 190 -28.25 13.79 -15.40
C ILE A 190 -29.45 14.70 -15.10
N GLY A 191 -29.22 15.92 -14.62
CA GLY A 191 -30.28 16.85 -14.21
C GLY A 191 -29.87 18.31 -14.43
N PRO A 192 -30.80 19.27 -14.46
CA PRO A 192 -30.63 20.55 -15.13
C PRO A 192 -29.60 21.44 -14.42
N ASN A 193 -29.00 22.33 -15.22
CA ASN A 193 -28.10 23.38 -14.75
C ASN A 193 -28.80 24.32 -13.76
N HIS A 194 -28.10 24.54 -12.65
CA HIS A 194 -28.11 25.64 -11.70
C HIS A 194 -29.17 26.75 -11.88
N ASP A 195 -30.15 26.76 -10.97
CA ASP A 195 -30.55 28.01 -10.33
C ASP A 195 -29.74 28.16 -9.04
N HIS A 196 -29.08 29.30 -8.83
CA HIS A 196 -28.19 29.59 -7.69
C HIS A 196 -28.88 29.58 -6.30
N LEU A 197 -30.15 29.19 -6.21
CA LEU A 197 -30.99 29.26 -5.01
C LEU A 197 -31.23 27.91 -4.31
N CYS A 198 -30.66 26.80 -4.80
CA CYS A 198 -30.88 25.48 -4.23
C CYS A 198 -29.59 24.72 -3.89
N HIS A 199 -29.67 23.84 -2.89
CA HIS A 199 -28.57 22.97 -2.49
C HIS A 199 -28.66 21.61 -3.20
N GLU A 200 -27.59 21.22 -3.88
CA GLU A 200 -27.50 19.91 -4.54
C GLU A 200 -27.31 18.78 -3.51
N PRO A 201 -28.03 17.66 -3.65
CA PRO A 201 -27.81 16.45 -2.88
C PRO A 201 -26.46 15.81 -3.27
N ARG A 202 -25.36 16.20 -2.60
CA ARG A 202 -24.00 15.69 -2.88
C ARG A 202 -23.61 14.51 -1.99
N ASN A 203 -24.23 13.35 -2.18
CA ASN A 203 -23.63 12.09 -1.71
C ASN A 203 -22.97 11.40 -2.90
N LYS A 204 -21.64 11.52 -2.99
CA LYS A 204 -20.86 10.95 -4.09
C LYS A 204 -20.15 9.69 -3.61
N ILE A 205 -20.39 8.58 -4.30
CA ILE A 205 -19.61 7.35 -4.15
C ILE A 205 -18.73 7.22 -5.40
N PRO A 206 -17.45 6.79 -5.26
CA PRO A 206 -16.63 6.51 -6.42
C PRO A 206 -17.35 5.50 -7.34
N ALA A 207 -17.58 5.88 -8.60
CA ALA A 207 -18.15 4.95 -9.57
C ALA A 207 -17.09 3.90 -9.95
N ILE A 208 -17.53 2.75 -10.47
CA ILE A 208 -16.62 1.70 -10.93
C ILE A 208 -15.69 2.28 -12.00
N ALA A 209 -14.38 2.03 -11.85
CA ALA A 209 -13.35 2.53 -12.76
C ALA A 209 -13.64 2.14 -14.22
N THR A 210 -13.56 3.12 -15.12
CA THR A 210 -13.59 2.86 -16.57
C THR A 210 -12.32 2.15 -17.01
N ILE A 211 -12.37 1.45 -18.14
CA ILE A 211 -11.21 0.78 -18.74
C ILE A 211 -10.03 1.75 -18.92
N THR A 212 -10.31 3.01 -19.30
CA THR A 212 -9.29 4.04 -19.46
C THR A 212 -8.62 4.41 -18.14
N THR A 213 -9.38 4.60 -17.05
CA THR A 213 -8.82 4.86 -15.72
C THR A 213 -7.97 3.70 -15.22
N PHE A 214 -8.39 2.46 -15.48
CA PHE A 214 -7.63 1.26 -15.12
C PHE A 214 -6.26 1.21 -15.82
N PHE A 215 -6.22 1.36 -17.15
CA PHE A 215 -4.94 1.34 -17.89
C PHE A 215 -4.05 2.52 -17.55
N LEU A 216 -4.61 3.71 -17.31
CA LEU A 216 -3.84 4.87 -16.90
C LEU A 216 -3.23 4.67 -15.50
N ALA A 217 -4.02 4.13 -14.55
CA ALA A 217 -3.53 3.77 -13.22
C ALA A 217 -2.44 2.69 -13.27
N LEU A 218 -2.62 1.67 -14.12
CA LEU A 218 -1.62 0.63 -14.37
C LEU A 218 -0.30 1.22 -14.87
N LEU A 219 -0.37 2.09 -15.89
CA LEU A 219 0.79 2.74 -16.47
C LEU A 219 1.49 3.65 -15.45
N MET A 220 0.74 4.52 -14.77
CA MET A 220 1.30 5.43 -13.76
C MET A 220 1.94 4.69 -12.58
N ARG A 221 1.29 3.65 -12.04
CA ARG A 221 1.86 2.83 -10.95
C ARG A 221 3.10 2.08 -11.42
N SER A 222 3.10 1.56 -12.64
CA SER A 222 4.26 0.82 -13.19
C SER A 222 5.46 1.73 -13.39
N ILE A 223 5.26 2.95 -13.91
CA ILE A 223 6.34 3.94 -14.05
C ILE A 223 6.83 4.38 -12.67
N PHE A 224 5.91 4.69 -11.73
CA PHE A 224 6.28 5.08 -10.37
C PHE A 224 7.11 3.99 -9.68
N SER A 225 6.60 2.76 -9.64
CA SER A 225 7.28 1.63 -8.97
C SER A 225 8.60 1.31 -9.66
N GLY A 226 8.62 1.36 -10.99
CA GLY A 226 9.82 1.20 -11.81
C GLY A 226 10.91 2.21 -11.47
N LEU A 227 10.58 3.48 -11.23
CA LEU A 227 11.58 4.52 -10.98
C LEU A 227 11.96 4.67 -9.50
N PHE A 228 10.98 4.51 -8.60
CA PHE A 228 11.14 4.78 -7.18
C PHE A 228 11.82 3.62 -6.42
N MET A 229 11.51 2.37 -6.77
CA MET A 229 12.06 1.17 -6.10
C MET A 229 13.56 0.94 -6.33
N PRO A 230 14.15 1.23 -7.51
CA PRO A 230 15.61 1.19 -7.68
C PRO A 230 16.32 2.24 -6.84
N THR A 231 15.72 3.41 -6.63
CA THR A 231 16.33 4.49 -5.85
C THR A 231 16.69 4.03 -4.44
N THR A 232 15.81 3.29 -3.75
CA THR A 232 16.11 2.77 -2.41
C THR A 232 17.30 1.82 -2.42
N ASN A 233 17.36 0.92 -3.41
CA ASN A 233 18.47 -0.02 -3.54
C ASN A 233 19.79 0.70 -3.87
N LEU A 234 19.76 1.70 -4.75
CA LEU A 234 20.94 2.51 -5.06
C LEU A 234 21.42 3.28 -3.83
N ILE A 235 20.53 3.84 -3.02
CA ILE A 235 20.91 4.53 -1.78
C ILE A 235 21.55 3.53 -0.81
N ASP A 236 21.00 2.32 -0.66
CA ASP A 236 21.58 1.25 0.16
C ASP A 236 23.01 0.92 -0.32
N SER A 237 23.19 0.67 -1.62
CA SER A 237 24.52 0.41 -2.21
C SER A 237 25.51 1.57 -2.03
N VAL A 238 25.07 2.81 -2.26
CA VAL A 238 25.91 4.02 -2.06
C VAL A 238 26.30 4.20 -0.59
N THR A 239 25.41 3.84 0.33
CA THR A 239 25.69 3.91 1.77
C THR A 239 26.73 2.90 2.19
N HIS A 240 26.61 1.66 1.71
CA HIS A 240 27.62 0.63 1.94
C HIS A 240 28.98 1.03 1.35
N ALA A 241 29.00 1.58 0.14
CA ALA A 241 30.21 2.09 -0.47
C ALA A 241 30.83 3.28 0.30
N ALA A 242 30.00 4.18 0.86
CA ALA A 242 30.46 5.34 1.62
C ALA A 242 30.99 4.98 3.02
N LEU A 243 30.47 3.91 3.64
CA LEU A 243 30.94 3.41 4.94
C LEU A 243 32.20 2.55 4.81
N GLY A 244 32.35 1.80 3.71
CA GLY A 244 33.44 0.84 3.53
C GLY A 244 33.33 -0.38 4.46
N GLU A 245 34.29 -1.33 4.36
CA GLU A 245 34.23 -2.60 5.08
C GLU A 245 34.32 -2.46 6.61
N ARG A 246 35.12 -1.50 7.11
CA ARG A 246 35.35 -1.30 8.55
C ARG A 246 34.11 -0.79 9.29
N ASP A 247 33.36 0.12 8.65
CA ASP A 247 32.22 0.79 9.26
C ASP A 247 30.87 0.23 8.78
N ALA A 248 30.86 -0.95 8.14
CA ALA A 248 29.64 -1.60 7.65
C ALA A 248 28.60 -1.84 8.77
N HIS A 249 29.04 -2.06 10.01
CA HIS A 249 28.17 -2.21 11.19
C HIS A 249 27.37 -0.93 11.51
N LEU A 250 27.78 0.24 11.01
CA LEU A 250 27.08 1.52 11.19
C LEU A 250 25.96 1.74 10.17
N TYR A 251 25.75 0.82 9.21
CA TYR A 251 24.68 0.91 8.21
C TYR A 251 23.30 1.11 8.86
N GLY A 252 23.02 0.39 9.94
CA GLY A 252 21.77 0.53 10.69
C GLY A 252 21.50 1.96 11.17
N ARG A 253 22.53 2.70 11.59
CA ARG A 253 22.39 4.11 12.02
C ARG A 253 21.97 5.04 10.88
N SER A 254 22.39 4.75 9.65
CA SER A 254 21.94 5.50 8.47
C SER A 254 20.50 5.12 8.11
N ARG A 255 20.12 3.85 8.25
CA ARG A 255 18.76 3.37 7.97
C ARG A 255 17.71 3.91 8.94
N VAL A 256 18.06 4.19 10.19
CA VAL A 256 17.16 4.83 11.18
C VAL A 256 16.58 6.16 10.65
N PHE A 257 17.33 6.93 9.85
CA PHE A 257 16.82 8.16 9.24
C PHE A 257 15.69 7.88 8.22
N ALA A 258 15.71 6.73 7.55
CA ALA A 258 14.61 6.29 6.69
C ALA A 258 13.36 5.98 7.53
N SER A 259 13.49 5.19 8.60
CA SER A 259 12.35 4.87 9.49
C SER A 259 11.76 6.14 10.13
N LEU A 260 12.60 7.11 10.52
CA LEU A 260 12.13 8.40 11.02
C LEU A 260 11.34 9.19 9.97
N GLY A 261 11.85 9.26 8.73
CA GLY A 261 11.15 9.93 7.62
C GLY A 261 9.81 9.28 7.32
N TYR A 262 9.74 7.95 7.37
CA TYR A 262 8.51 7.19 7.21
C TYR A 262 7.49 7.52 8.33
N ALA A 263 7.89 7.48 9.60
CA ALA A 263 7.01 7.79 10.74
C ALA A 263 6.43 9.21 10.69
N VAL A 264 7.27 10.21 10.43
CA VAL A 264 6.82 11.61 10.30
C VAL A 264 5.86 11.76 9.12
N SER A 265 6.14 11.09 8.02
CA SER A 265 5.32 11.20 6.81
C SER A 265 3.91 10.64 6.99
N VAL A 266 3.77 9.38 7.43
CA VAL A 266 2.45 8.74 7.52
C VAL A 266 1.55 9.49 8.52
N THR A 267 2.11 10.02 9.61
CA THR A 267 1.37 10.84 10.58
C THR A 267 0.91 12.17 9.99
N VAL A 268 1.84 12.97 9.45
CA VAL A 268 1.51 14.28 8.87
C VAL A 268 0.49 14.12 7.74
N THR A 269 0.70 13.16 6.84
CA THR A 269 -0.24 12.89 5.74
C THR A 269 -1.59 12.42 6.26
N GLY A 270 -1.64 11.52 7.25
CA GLY A 270 -2.90 11.05 7.83
C GLY A 270 -3.73 12.18 8.48
N PHE A 271 -3.08 13.10 9.19
CA PHE A 271 -3.74 14.30 9.75
C PHE A 271 -4.28 15.22 8.65
N LEU A 272 -3.48 15.48 7.61
CA LEU A 272 -3.90 16.37 6.52
C LEU A 272 -5.06 15.79 5.72
N ILE A 273 -5.04 14.49 5.39
CA ILE A 273 -6.16 13.82 4.71
C ILE A 273 -7.43 13.92 5.57
N SER A 274 -7.31 13.70 6.88
CA SER A 274 -8.48 13.76 7.75
C SER A 274 -9.05 15.18 7.88
N HIS A 275 -8.19 16.20 7.89
CA HIS A 275 -8.61 17.60 7.95
C HIS A 275 -9.23 18.09 6.62
N SER A 276 -8.64 17.71 5.48
CA SER A 276 -9.19 18.05 4.16
C SER A 276 -10.53 17.36 3.93
N THR A 277 -10.67 16.11 4.36
CA THR A 277 -11.92 15.33 4.23
C THR A 277 -13.03 15.87 5.15
N ALA A 278 -12.70 16.40 6.33
CA ALA A 278 -13.70 17.02 7.20
C ALA A 278 -14.29 18.30 6.58
N SER A 279 -13.44 19.09 5.90
CA SER A 279 -13.84 20.32 5.22
C SER A 279 -14.72 20.08 3.98
N SER A 280 -14.66 18.90 3.36
CA SER A 280 -15.44 18.55 2.16
C SER A 280 -16.79 17.87 2.44
N ARG A 281 -17.18 17.71 3.72
CA ARG A 281 -18.47 17.09 4.09
C ARG A 281 -19.68 17.98 3.74
N PRO A 282 -20.69 17.47 3.03
CA PRO A 282 -21.95 18.19 2.82
C PRO A 282 -22.71 18.32 4.15
N TRP A 283 -23.42 19.44 4.33
CA TRP A 283 -24.20 19.72 5.56
C TRP A 283 -25.45 18.86 5.71
N SER A 284 -25.94 18.28 4.62
CA SER A 284 -27.00 17.27 4.61
C SER A 284 -26.44 15.97 4.04
N SER A 285 -26.92 14.82 4.53
CA SER A 285 -26.49 13.50 4.04
C SER A 285 -27.58 12.46 4.27
N PHE A 286 -27.48 11.31 3.62
CA PHE A 286 -28.38 10.20 3.94
C PHE A 286 -27.95 9.54 5.25
N SER A 287 -28.92 9.00 6.00
CA SER A 287 -28.72 8.42 7.34
C SER A 287 -27.68 7.29 7.39
N THR A 288 -27.44 6.61 6.27
CA THR A 288 -26.58 5.44 6.17
C THR A 288 -25.26 5.74 5.43
N VAL A 289 -25.01 6.97 4.95
CA VAL A 289 -23.75 7.38 4.31
C VAL A 289 -22.86 8.08 5.33
N VAL A 290 -21.99 7.30 5.99
CA VAL A 290 -21.01 7.83 6.95
C VAL A 290 -19.62 8.03 6.33
N GLU A 291 -19.36 7.49 5.13
CA GLU A 291 -18.03 7.51 4.54
C GLU A 291 -17.87 8.61 3.49
N PRO A 292 -17.34 9.80 3.85
CA PRO A 292 -16.92 10.77 2.85
C PRO A 292 -15.82 10.15 2.00
N SER A 293 -15.90 10.37 0.69
CA SER A 293 -14.79 10.09 -0.21
C SER A 293 -13.55 10.83 0.29
N GLN A 294 -12.56 10.09 0.78
CA GLN A 294 -11.36 10.70 1.35
C GLN A 294 -10.58 11.48 0.27
N ASP A 295 -10.15 12.68 0.64
CA ASP A 295 -9.36 13.53 -0.24
C ASP A 295 -7.87 13.27 -0.02
N TYR A 296 -7.29 12.47 -0.91
CA TYR A 296 -5.87 12.10 -0.90
C TYR A 296 -4.95 13.11 -1.59
N LEU A 297 -5.46 14.29 -1.98
CA LEU A 297 -4.63 15.35 -2.58
C LEU A 297 -3.43 15.74 -1.68
N PRO A 298 -3.55 15.85 -0.34
CA PRO A 298 -2.41 16.15 0.52
C PRO A 298 -1.29 15.10 0.44
N ALA A 299 -1.63 13.82 0.26
CA ALA A 299 -0.65 12.74 0.09
C ALA A 299 0.19 12.93 -1.19
N ILE A 300 -0.48 13.31 -2.30
CA ILE A 300 0.17 13.55 -3.59
C ILE A 300 1.09 14.77 -3.53
N VAL A 301 0.60 15.88 -2.97
CA VAL A 301 1.38 17.13 -2.86
C VAL A 301 2.60 16.93 -1.97
N LEU A 302 2.43 16.35 -0.78
CA LEU A 302 3.54 16.07 0.12
C LEU A 302 4.55 15.09 -0.47
N GLY A 303 4.08 13.99 -1.06
CA GLY A 303 4.94 13.00 -1.71
C GLY A 303 5.77 13.61 -2.83
N SER A 304 5.18 14.46 -3.66
CA SER A 304 5.92 15.15 -4.73
C SER A 304 6.94 16.17 -4.21
N ALA A 305 6.58 16.95 -3.19
CA ALA A 305 7.48 17.96 -2.61
C ALA A 305 8.72 17.29 -1.99
N PHE A 306 8.55 16.19 -1.27
CA PHE A 306 9.67 15.46 -0.69
C PHE A 306 10.43 14.62 -1.72
N ALA A 307 9.81 14.20 -2.82
CA ALA A 307 10.51 13.58 -3.94
C ALA A 307 11.46 14.58 -4.64
N LEU A 308 11.04 15.84 -4.80
CA LEU A 308 11.91 16.92 -5.29
C LEU A 308 13.05 17.21 -4.30
N ALA A 309 12.76 17.23 -2.99
CA ALA A 309 13.80 17.38 -1.98
C ALA A 309 14.81 16.22 -2.01
N ALA A 310 14.34 14.97 -2.19
CA ALA A 310 15.18 13.79 -2.36
C ALA A 310 16.05 13.86 -3.62
N ALA A 311 15.53 14.44 -4.71
CA ALA A 311 16.31 14.66 -5.92
C ALA A 311 17.45 15.64 -5.68
N VAL A 312 17.18 16.78 -5.03
CA VAL A 312 18.22 17.76 -4.70
C VAL A 312 19.28 17.13 -3.81
N SER A 313 18.89 16.45 -2.73
CA SER A 313 19.87 15.84 -1.82
C SER A 313 20.63 14.69 -2.47
N GLY A 314 19.96 13.83 -3.26
CA GLY A 314 20.56 12.73 -4.00
C GLY A 314 21.50 13.18 -5.13
N GLY A 315 21.21 14.30 -5.78
CA GLY A 315 22.11 14.91 -6.76
C GLY A 315 23.41 15.41 -6.14
N MET A 316 23.40 15.74 -4.85
CA MET A 316 24.57 16.22 -4.10
C MET A 316 25.42 15.10 -3.49
N THR A 317 24.97 13.85 -3.51
CA THR A 317 25.75 12.72 -2.94
C THR A 317 26.92 12.34 -3.87
N GLN A 318 28.04 13.03 -3.77
CA GLN A 318 29.26 12.68 -4.51
C GLN A 318 29.98 11.52 -3.82
N VAL A 319 29.57 10.30 -4.13
CA VAL A 319 30.30 9.08 -3.77
C VAL A 319 30.81 8.43 -5.06
N SER A 320 32.13 8.34 -5.18
CA SER A 320 32.81 7.60 -6.23
C SER A 320 32.95 6.17 -5.77
N VAL A 321 32.17 5.24 -6.34
CA VAL A 321 32.30 3.81 -6.05
C VAL A 321 33.46 3.25 -6.87
N GLY A 322 34.33 2.47 -6.22
CA GLY A 322 35.46 1.81 -6.85
C GLY A 322 35.05 0.80 -7.91
N THR A 323 35.96 0.57 -8.85
CA THR A 323 35.77 -0.33 -9.99
C THR A 323 35.79 -1.79 -9.57
N ASN A 324 34.76 -2.55 -9.93
CA ASN A 324 34.91 -3.95 -10.33
C ASN A 324 33.80 -4.30 -11.33
N GLU A 325 34.20 -4.77 -12.51
CA GLU A 325 33.26 -5.39 -13.45
C GLU A 325 32.86 -6.75 -12.88
N LEU A 326 31.79 -6.77 -12.09
CA LEU A 326 31.18 -8.03 -11.67
C LEU A 326 30.44 -8.61 -12.87
N GLU A 327 30.84 -9.81 -13.29
CA GLU A 327 30.09 -10.58 -14.26
C GLU A 327 28.80 -11.08 -13.60
N ILE A 328 27.66 -10.47 -13.96
CA ILE A 328 26.34 -10.74 -13.37
C ILE A 328 25.97 -12.22 -13.48
N THR A 329 26.36 -12.86 -14.58
CA THR A 329 26.19 -14.29 -14.86
C THR A 329 26.89 -15.14 -13.80
N HIS A 330 28.13 -14.82 -13.45
CA HIS A 330 28.90 -15.52 -12.43
C HIS A 330 28.28 -15.35 -11.04
N VAL A 331 27.84 -14.12 -10.69
CA VAL A 331 27.17 -13.85 -9.40
C VAL A 331 25.84 -14.60 -9.29
N LEU A 332 25.04 -14.63 -10.36
CA LEU A 332 23.77 -15.33 -10.39
C LEU A 332 23.97 -16.85 -10.27
N GLN A 333 24.94 -17.39 -11.01
CA GLN A 333 25.28 -18.81 -10.96
C GLN A 333 25.77 -19.21 -9.56
N LEU A 334 26.59 -18.37 -8.93
CA LEU A 334 27.05 -18.54 -7.55
C LEU A 334 25.89 -18.48 -6.54
N ALA A 335 24.95 -17.56 -6.73
CA ALA A 335 23.78 -17.43 -5.87
C ALA A 335 22.90 -18.69 -5.91
N PHE A 336 22.69 -19.28 -7.09
CA PHE A 336 21.91 -20.53 -7.22
C PHE A 336 22.66 -21.79 -6.79
N ARG A 337 24.00 -21.73 -6.69
CA ARG A 337 24.83 -22.86 -6.24
C ARG A 337 25.03 -22.89 -4.72
N SER A 338 24.91 -21.75 -4.03
CA SER A 338 25.07 -21.69 -2.58
C SER A 338 23.81 -22.17 -1.85
N GLU A 339 23.96 -23.20 -0.99
CA GLU A 339 22.84 -23.70 -0.17
C GLU A 339 22.25 -22.62 0.74
N VAL A 340 23.10 -21.75 1.30
CA VAL A 340 22.69 -20.67 2.21
C VAL A 340 21.85 -19.64 1.46
N MET A 341 22.24 -19.33 0.23
CA MET A 341 21.50 -18.40 -0.61
C MET A 341 20.16 -18.97 -1.08
N LEU A 342 20.11 -20.27 -1.39
CA LEU A 342 18.87 -20.94 -1.78
C LEU A 342 17.84 -20.93 -0.64
N ARG A 343 18.30 -21.17 0.62
CA ARG A 343 17.47 -20.98 1.83
C ARG A 343 16.96 -19.56 1.95
N CYS A 344 17.83 -18.56 1.73
CA CYS A 344 17.49 -17.15 1.80
C CYS A 344 16.45 -16.75 0.72
N ILE A 345 16.61 -17.22 -0.53
CA ILE A 345 15.66 -16.93 -1.62
C ILE A 345 14.27 -17.50 -1.30
N PHE A 346 14.20 -18.75 -0.86
CA PHE A 346 12.93 -19.39 -0.53
C PHE A 346 12.23 -18.68 0.62
N THR A 347 12.94 -18.43 1.72
CA THR A 347 12.37 -17.74 2.89
C THR A 347 12.00 -16.29 2.57
N SER A 348 12.80 -15.57 1.78
CA SER A 348 12.51 -14.22 1.29
C SER A 348 11.24 -14.18 0.43
N PHE A 349 10.96 -15.22 -0.35
CA PHE A 349 9.76 -15.27 -1.18
C PHE A 349 8.48 -15.28 -0.32
N PHE A 350 8.40 -16.14 0.70
CA PHE A 350 7.23 -16.19 1.59
C PHE A 350 7.16 -14.98 2.52
N ALA A 351 8.30 -14.55 3.07
CA ALA A 351 8.41 -13.32 3.85
C ALA A 351 7.87 -12.12 3.07
N GLY A 352 8.21 -12.02 1.78
CA GLY A 352 7.78 -10.92 0.94
C GLY A 352 6.30 -10.94 0.57
N ILE A 353 5.68 -12.13 0.45
CA ILE A 353 4.21 -12.24 0.30
C ILE A 353 3.50 -11.68 1.54
N LEU A 354 3.98 -12.02 2.75
CA LEU A 354 3.43 -11.47 3.99
C LEU A 354 3.68 -9.95 4.11
N LEU A 355 4.87 -9.50 3.70
CA LEU A 355 5.23 -8.09 3.71
C LEU A 355 4.38 -7.26 2.74
N SER A 356 4.04 -7.82 1.57
CA SER A 356 3.15 -7.16 0.60
C SER A 356 1.76 -6.94 1.16
N PHE A 357 1.19 -7.87 1.94
CA PHE A 357 -0.07 -7.62 2.64
C PHE A 357 0.00 -6.37 3.53
N SER A 358 1.07 -6.28 4.32
CA SER A 358 1.27 -5.19 5.28
C SER A 358 1.49 -3.84 4.60
N ASN A 359 2.24 -3.81 3.49
CA ASN A 359 2.58 -2.57 2.79
C ASN A 359 1.49 -2.12 1.80
N ASP A 360 0.89 -3.05 1.05
CA ASP A 360 -0.04 -2.72 -0.03
C ASP A 360 -1.50 -2.72 0.46
N TYR A 361 -1.91 -3.69 1.29
CA TYR A 361 -3.33 -3.92 1.57
C TYR A 361 -3.79 -3.52 2.97
N ALA A 362 -2.92 -3.54 3.97
CA ALA A 362 -3.32 -3.24 5.35
C ALA A 362 -4.01 -1.87 5.47
N PHE A 363 -3.44 -0.82 4.86
CA PHE A 363 -4.04 0.52 4.89
C PHE A 363 -5.38 0.60 4.15
N LEU A 364 -5.50 -0.08 3.01
CA LEU A 364 -6.76 -0.16 2.26
C LEU A 364 -7.85 -0.84 3.10
N ILE A 365 -7.53 -1.95 3.74
CA ILE A 365 -8.50 -2.71 4.54
C ILE A 365 -8.88 -1.94 5.81
N LEU A 366 -7.90 -1.33 6.49
CA LEU A 366 -8.12 -0.56 7.70
C LEU A 366 -8.96 0.70 7.46
N THR A 367 -8.78 1.39 6.33
CA THR A 367 -9.61 2.55 5.97
C THR A 367 -11.00 2.14 5.46
N LYS A 368 -11.08 1.20 4.51
CA LYS A 368 -12.33 0.89 3.78
C LYS A 368 -13.25 -0.09 4.49
N HIS A 369 -12.69 -1.09 5.20
CA HIS A 369 -13.51 -2.13 5.85
C HIS A 369 -13.65 -1.92 7.35
N LEU A 370 -12.66 -1.31 8.00
CA LEU A 370 -12.69 -1.02 9.43
C LEU A 370 -13.09 0.44 9.73
N GLY A 371 -13.21 1.31 8.71
CA GLY A 371 -13.62 2.70 8.87
C GLY A 371 -12.66 3.54 9.73
N LEU A 372 -11.42 3.09 9.91
CA LEU A 372 -10.46 3.79 10.77
C LEU A 372 -10.00 5.08 10.07
N PRO A 373 -9.98 6.21 10.79
CA PRO A 373 -9.60 7.47 10.18
C PRO A 373 -8.09 7.50 9.84
N PRO A 374 -7.68 8.14 8.74
CA PRO A 374 -6.28 8.13 8.30
C PRO A 374 -5.26 8.65 9.33
N TYR A 375 -5.64 9.62 10.17
CA TYR A 375 -4.75 10.11 11.25
C TYR A 375 -4.43 9.00 12.26
N PHE A 376 -5.38 8.12 12.56
CA PHE A 376 -5.19 7.03 13.52
C PHE A 376 -4.25 5.97 12.95
N LEU A 377 -4.34 5.68 11.65
CA LEU A 377 -3.41 4.79 10.96
C LEU A 377 -1.98 5.34 10.98
N GLY A 378 -1.83 6.65 10.78
CA GLY A 378 -0.54 7.31 10.95
C GLY A 378 0.04 7.15 12.35
N ILE A 379 -0.76 7.39 13.39
CA ILE A 379 -0.34 7.18 14.79
C ILE A 379 0.05 5.72 15.02
N LEU A 380 -0.76 4.77 14.54
CA LEU A 380 -0.50 3.32 14.67
C LEU A 380 0.84 2.93 14.06
N THR A 381 1.14 3.38 12.84
CA THR A 381 2.42 3.10 12.18
C THR A 381 3.59 3.78 12.88
N THR A 382 3.43 5.01 13.36
CA THR A 382 4.50 5.73 14.07
C THR A 382 4.83 5.07 15.40
N VAL A 383 3.81 4.60 16.12
CA VAL A 383 4.00 3.82 17.35
C VAL A 383 4.73 2.52 17.06
N ASN A 384 4.37 1.79 15.99
CA ASN A 384 5.12 0.61 15.56
C ASN A 384 6.60 0.94 15.28
N ILE A 385 6.87 2.00 14.52
CA ILE A 385 8.23 2.36 14.13
C ILE A 385 9.08 2.75 15.34
N LEU A 386 8.56 3.61 16.22
CA LEU A 386 9.30 4.13 17.36
C LEU A 386 9.56 3.06 18.43
N PHE A 387 8.58 2.22 18.73
CA PHE A 387 8.67 1.27 19.84
C PHE A 387 9.11 -0.14 19.41
N ALA A 388 8.84 -0.54 18.17
CA ALA A 388 9.14 -1.89 17.69
C ALA A 388 10.26 -1.89 16.66
N GLU A 389 10.20 -1.02 15.64
CA GLU A 389 11.11 -1.09 14.51
C GLU A 389 12.53 -0.62 14.87
N ILE A 390 12.66 0.58 15.43
CA ILE A 390 13.97 1.16 15.80
C ILE A 390 14.66 0.31 16.88
N PRO A 391 14.02 -0.07 18.00
CA PRO A 391 14.63 -0.97 18.97
C PRO A 391 14.89 -2.36 18.38
N GLY A 392 13.97 -2.86 17.55
CA GLY A 392 14.12 -4.14 16.86
C GLY A 392 15.39 -4.21 16.02
N PHE A 393 15.73 -3.15 15.28
CA PHE A 393 16.99 -3.09 14.51
C PHE A 393 18.25 -3.02 15.38
N LEU A 394 18.15 -2.46 16.58
CA LEU A 394 19.29 -2.39 17.52
C LEU A 394 19.51 -3.71 18.25
N LEU A 395 18.43 -4.41 18.58
CA LEU A 395 18.44 -5.67 19.34
C LEU A 395 18.51 -6.91 18.44
N SER A 396 18.17 -6.81 17.16
CA SER A 396 18.07 -7.95 16.24
C SER A 396 19.34 -8.78 16.16
N ASN A 397 20.52 -8.16 16.22
CA ASN A 397 21.78 -8.88 16.19
C ASN A 397 21.98 -9.76 17.42
N ALA A 398 21.62 -9.28 18.61
CA ALA A 398 21.70 -10.06 19.85
C ALA A 398 20.69 -11.22 19.86
N VAL A 399 19.49 -10.98 19.34
CA VAL A 399 18.46 -12.02 19.20
C VAL A 399 18.91 -13.09 18.21
N LEU A 400 19.52 -12.68 17.08
CA LEU A 400 20.03 -13.59 16.06
C LEU A 400 21.17 -14.47 16.58
N THR A 401 22.13 -13.91 17.31
CA THR A 401 23.25 -14.70 17.85
C THR A 401 22.81 -15.70 18.92
N TYR A 402 21.73 -15.40 19.66
CA TYR A 402 21.18 -16.28 20.68
C TYR A 402 20.30 -17.42 20.11
N LEU A 403 19.40 -17.11 19.18
CA LEU A 403 18.42 -18.08 18.65
C LEU A 403 18.91 -18.82 17.39
N GLY A 404 19.85 -18.25 16.64
CA GLY A 404 20.20 -18.70 15.30
C GLY A 404 19.13 -18.38 14.24
N ASP A 405 19.48 -18.55 12.97
CA ASP A 405 18.71 -17.98 11.84
C ASP A 405 17.29 -18.54 11.72
N ASN A 406 17.17 -19.87 11.76
CA ASN A 406 15.92 -20.55 11.45
C ASN A 406 14.87 -20.29 12.54
N LEU A 407 15.29 -20.32 13.82
CA LEU A 407 14.41 -20.05 14.94
C LEU A 407 14.09 -18.56 15.06
N CYS A 408 15.06 -17.68 14.79
CA CYS A 408 14.82 -16.24 14.76
C CYS A 408 13.80 -15.85 13.67
N LEU A 409 13.92 -16.42 12.47
CA LEU A 409 12.96 -16.19 11.39
C LEU A 409 11.57 -16.75 11.72
N SER A 410 11.50 -17.94 12.32
CA SER A 410 10.23 -18.53 12.78
C SER A 410 9.58 -17.67 13.86
N PHE A 411 10.38 -17.14 14.80
CA PHE A 411 9.90 -16.23 15.82
C PHE A 411 9.35 -14.93 15.22
N ALA A 412 10.00 -14.38 14.18
CA ALA A 412 9.46 -13.23 13.46
C ALA A 412 8.09 -13.54 12.81
N PHE A 413 7.93 -14.71 12.19
CA PHE A 413 6.64 -15.14 11.63
C PHE A 413 5.57 -15.37 12.69
N LEU A 414 5.95 -15.84 13.89
CA LEU A 414 5.02 -15.97 15.01
C LEU A 414 4.50 -14.59 15.45
N LEU A 415 5.39 -13.61 15.57
CA LEU A 415 5.05 -12.25 16.00
C LEU A 415 4.08 -11.59 15.00
N VAL A 416 4.35 -11.68 13.69
CA VAL A 416 3.46 -11.10 12.68
C VAL A 416 2.11 -11.83 12.63
N ALA A 417 2.09 -13.14 12.87
CA ALA A 417 0.85 -13.92 12.98
C ALA A 417 0.00 -13.43 14.14
N LEU A 418 0.60 -13.28 15.32
CA LEU A 418 -0.08 -12.78 16.52
C LEU A 418 -0.57 -11.34 16.34
N GLN A 419 0.24 -10.47 15.72
CA GLN A 419 -0.15 -9.07 15.49
C GLN A 419 -1.44 -8.99 14.68
N ASN A 420 -1.49 -9.69 13.54
CA ASN A 420 -2.65 -9.66 12.66
C ASN A 420 -3.85 -10.40 13.26
N LEU A 421 -3.61 -11.38 14.14
CA LEU A 421 -4.67 -12.03 14.92
C LEU A 421 -5.36 -11.05 15.88
N VAL A 422 -4.59 -10.19 16.57
CA VAL A 422 -5.16 -9.16 17.45
C VAL A 422 -5.98 -8.14 16.66
N VAL A 423 -5.51 -7.72 15.48
CA VAL A 423 -6.24 -6.84 14.55
C VAL A 423 -7.54 -7.51 14.08
N ALA A 424 -7.54 -8.83 13.86
CA ALA A 424 -8.73 -9.57 13.47
C ALA A 424 -9.78 -9.68 14.59
N PHE A 425 -9.35 -9.89 15.84
CA PHE A 425 -10.25 -10.08 16.99
C PHE A 425 -10.78 -8.79 17.60
N THR A 426 -9.95 -7.73 17.65
CA THR A 426 -10.27 -6.54 18.43
C THR A 426 -10.37 -5.30 17.56
N ARG A 427 -11.43 -4.51 17.79
CA ARG A 427 -11.62 -3.19 17.16
C ARG A 427 -11.26 -2.03 18.10
N ASN A 428 -10.81 -2.34 19.31
CA ASN A 428 -10.46 -1.33 20.29
C ASN A 428 -9.10 -0.71 19.92
N GLY A 429 -9.07 0.62 19.77
CA GLY A 429 -7.87 1.36 19.38
C GLY A 429 -6.66 1.13 20.30
N TRP A 430 -6.88 0.91 21.60
CA TRP A 430 -5.79 0.65 22.56
C TRP A 430 -5.11 -0.70 22.33
N TRP A 431 -5.89 -1.74 22.02
CA TRP A 431 -5.35 -3.07 21.70
C TRP A 431 -4.61 -3.08 20.36
N LEU A 432 -5.09 -2.31 19.38
CA LEU A 432 -4.38 -2.10 18.11
C LEU A 432 -3.04 -1.41 18.32
N LEU A 433 -2.99 -0.36 19.14
CA LEU A 433 -1.73 0.33 19.49
C LEU A 433 -0.77 -0.60 20.22
N PHE A 434 -1.24 -1.29 21.26
CA PHE A 434 -0.41 -2.21 22.05
C PHE A 434 0.18 -3.34 21.21
N SER A 435 -0.65 -3.99 20.39
CA SER A 435 -0.18 -5.05 19.49
C SER A 435 0.86 -4.55 18.51
N SER A 436 0.69 -3.34 17.98
CA SER A 436 1.64 -2.75 17.03
C SER A 436 2.96 -2.34 17.69
N SER A 437 2.95 -1.90 18.96
CA SER A 437 4.19 -1.57 19.68
C SER A 437 5.06 -2.78 19.97
N PHE A 438 4.47 -3.91 20.39
CA PHE A 438 5.24 -5.06 20.86
C PHE A 438 5.48 -6.08 19.76
N LEU A 439 4.42 -6.43 19.02
CA LEU A 439 4.49 -7.49 18.00
C LEU A 439 5.06 -6.96 16.67
N GLY A 440 5.14 -5.64 16.49
CA GLY A 440 5.70 -4.99 15.30
C GLY A 440 7.20 -5.21 15.05
N CYS A 441 7.93 -5.76 16.04
CA CYS A 441 9.36 -6.05 15.90
C CYS A 441 9.67 -7.21 14.93
N TRP A 442 8.64 -7.87 14.39
CA TRP A 442 8.78 -8.93 13.39
C TRP A 442 9.54 -8.48 12.14
N PHE A 443 9.31 -7.25 11.64
CA PHE A 443 9.91 -6.79 10.39
C PHE A 443 11.43 -6.62 10.50
N PRO A 444 11.97 -5.90 11.51
CA PRO A 444 13.41 -5.82 11.74
C PRO A 444 14.08 -7.19 11.92
N LEU A 445 13.45 -8.09 12.70
CA LEU A 445 14.00 -9.42 12.95
C LEU A 445 14.08 -10.23 11.66
N MET A 446 12.97 -10.31 10.92
CA MET A 446 12.90 -10.98 9.63
C MET A 446 13.92 -10.38 8.65
N TYR A 447 13.94 -9.06 8.46
CA TYR A 447 14.84 -8.41 7.52
C TYR A 447 16.32 -8.62 7.88
N HIS A 448 16.67 -8.50 9.16
CA HIS A 448 18.04 -8.72 9.63
C HIS A 448 18.51 -10.16 9.44
N THR A 449 17.64 -11.16 9.72
CA THR A 449 17.98 -12.58 9.51
C THR A 449 18.28 -12.88 8.04
N LEU A 450 17.45 -12.38 7.12
CA LEU A 450 17.65 -12.55 5.68
C LEU A 450 18.92 -11.85 5.21
N LEU A 451 19.18 -10.63 5.71
CA LEU A 451 20.38 -9.87 5.40
C LEU A 451 21.65 -10.60 5.85
N ASP A 452 21.64 -11.21 7.03
CA ASP A 452 22.78 -11.98 7.54
C ASP A 452 23.00 -13.29 6.77
N GLN A 453 21.93 -13.98 6.35
CA GLN A 453 22.03 -15.14 5.46
C GLN A 453 22.66 -14.78 4.11
N ALA A 454 22.21 -13.69 3.49
CA ALA A 454 22.78 -13.19 2.24
C ALA A 454 24.25 -12.77 2.42
N THR A 455 24.60 -12.18 3.57
CA THR A 455 25.98 -11.81 3.91
C THR A 455 26.88 -13.04 4.02
N ARG A 456 26.42 -14.09 4.71
CA ARG A 456 27.17 -15.34 4.84
C ARG A 456 27.33 -16.06 3.50
N ALA A 457 26.30 -16.09 2.67
CA ALA A 457 26.40 -16.64 1.32
C ALA A 457 27.47 -15.91 0.47
N GLY A 458 27.52 -14.57 0.56
CA GLY A 458 28.54 -13.78 -0.13
C GLY A 458 29.96 -14.07 0.37
N ARG A 459 30.15 -14.14 1.71
CA ARG A 459 31.47 -14.39 2.33
C ARG A 459 32.03 -15.79 2.03
N ILE A 460 31.17 -16.81 1.98
CA ILE A 460 31.58 -18.19 1.69
C ILE A 460 32.16 -18.30 0.27
N ALA A 461 31.59 -17.57 -0.68
CA ALA A 461 32.00 -17.62 -2.07
C ALA A 461 33.30 -16.85 -2.33
N HIS A 462 33.40 -15.59 -1.89
CA HIS A 462 34.65 -14.82 -1.90
C HIS A 462 34.61 -13.70 -0.85
N SER A 463 35.77 -13.38 -0.26
CA SER A 463 35.93 -12.30 0.72
C SER A 463 35.72 -10.87 0.18
N LYS A 464 35.35 -10.68 -1.09
CA LYS A 464 35.20 -9.34 -1.67
C LYS A 464 33.83 -8.74 -1.30
N ALA A 465 33.83 -7.53 -0.73
CA ALA A 465 32.61 -6.81 -0.35
C ALA A 465 31.58 -6.65 -1.49
N ASP A 466 32.03 -6.59 -2.74
CA ASP A 466 31.15 -6.37 -3.90
C ASP A 466 30.19 -7.56 -4.16
N ILE A 467 30.62 -8.79 -3.84
CA ILE A 467 29.75 -9.97 -3.98
C ILE A 467 28.67 -9.97 -2.90
N VAL A 468 29.00 -9.56 -1.68
CA VAL A 468 28.04 -9.44 -0.57
C VAL A 468 26.92 -8.45 -0.92
N ALA A 469 27.28 -7.29 -1.47
CA ALA A 469 26.30 -6.30 -1.93
C ALA A 469 25.37 -6.86 -3.02
N SER A 470 25.93 -7.68 -3.93
CA SER A 470 25.14 -8.34 -4.98
C SER A 470 24.16 -9.38 -4.41
N MET A 471 24.58 -10.15 -3.39
CA MET A 471 23.70 -11.10 -2.69
C MET A 471 22.55 -10.38 -1.97
N HIS A 472 22.82 -9.24 -1.32
CA HIS A 472 21.76 -8.38 -0.77
C HIS A 472 20.81 -7.86 -1.84
N GLY A 473 21.34 -7.49 -3.01
CA GLY A 473 20.54 -7.07 -4.16
C GLY A 473 19.55 -8.15 -4.62
N ILE A 474 20.01 -9.41 -4.74
CA ILE A 474 19.17 -10.55 -5.11
C ILE A 474 18.10 -10.81 -4.04
N MET A 475 18.49 -10.84 -2.76
CA MET A 475 17.55 -10.99 -1.64
C MET A 475 16.46 -9.92 -1.68
N ASN A 476 16.82 -8.65 -1.82
CA ASN A 476 15.85 -7.55 -1.89
C ASN A 476 14.98 -7.59 -3.16
N ALA A 477 15.52 -8.04 -4.28
CA ALA A 477 14.74 -8.24 -5.51
C ALA A 477 13.67 -9.33 -5.34
N VAL A 478 13.98 -10.40 -4.61
CA VAL A 478 13.00 -11.44 -4.28
C VAL A 478 12.00 -10.92 -3.25
N LEU A 479 12.47 -10.33 -2.14
CA LEU A 479 11.68 -9.90 -0.98
C LEU A 479 10.72 -8.73 -1.26
N PHE A 480 11.14 -7.72 -2.02
CA PHE A 480 10.33 -6.53 -2.33
C PHE A 480 9.89 -6.45 -3.79
N GLY A 481 10.24 -7.43 -4.61
CA GLY A 481 9.98 -7.44 -6.05
C GLY A 481 9.08 -8.59 -6.42
N ILE A 482 9.68 -9.75 -6.69
CA ILE A 482 8.96 -10.94 -7.18
C ILE A 482 7.84 -11.34 -6.23
N SER A 483 8.15 -11.49 -4.94
CA SER A 483 7.14 -11.86 -3.94
C SER A 483 6.06 -10.80 -3.76
N ALA A 484 6.39 -9.51 -3.88
CA ALA A 484 5.43 -8.42 -3.82
C ALA A 484 4.51 -8.36 -5.06
N SER A 485 4.97 -8.85 -6.22
CA SER A 485 4.09 -9.05 -7.38
C SER A 485 3.05 -10.13 -7.10
N PHE A 486 3.47 -11.31 -6.68
CA PHE A 486 2.57 -12.43 -6.40
C PHE A 486 1.67 -12.17 -5.19
N GLY A 487 2.22 -11.59 -4.12
CA GLY A 487 1.46 -11.15 -2.95
C GLY A 487 0.42 -10.10 -3.32
N GLY A 488 0.82 -9.10 -4.12
CA GLY A 488 -0.09 -8.08 -4.64
C GLY A 488 -1.34 -8.66 -5.31
N LEU A 489 -1.15 -9.64 -6.18
CA LEU A 489 -2.23 -10.36 -6.86
C LEU A 489 -3.05 -11.22 -5.90
N LEU A 490 -2.38 -12.03 -5.07
CA LEU A 490 -2.99 -12.96 -4.13
C LEU A 490 -3.97 -12.24 -3.19
N TRP A 491 -3.51 -11.16 -2.56
CA TRP A 491 -4.31 -10.39 -1.61
C TRP A 491 -5.45 -9.63 -2.29
N GLY A 492 -5.23 -9.14 -3.52
CA GLY A 492 -6.27 -8.47 -4.31
C GLY A 492 -7.42 -9.40 -4.68
N VAL A 493 -7.11 -10.63 -5.11
CA VAL A 493 -8.12 -11.66 -5.41
C VAL A 493 -8.84 -12.10 -4.14
N LEU A 494 -8.12 -12.36 -3.05
CA LEU A 494 -8.75 -12.75 -1.78
C LEU A 494 -9.70 -11.68 -1.25
N LEU A 495 -9.40 -10.39 -1.47
CA LEU A 495 -10.24 -9.28 -1.02
C LEU A 495 -11.54 -9.12 -1.82
N GLU A 496 -11.70 -9.80 -2.95
CA GLU A 496 -13.01 -9.87 -3.66
C GLU A 496 -13.94 -10.91 -3.06
N PHE A 497 -13.40 -11.99 -2.49
CA PHE A 497 -14.20 -13.10 -1.97
C PHE A 497 -14.42 -13.02 -0.46
N PHE A 498 -13.46 -12.47 0.28
CA PHE A 498 -13.48 -12.44 1.74
C PHE A 498 -13.57 -11.01 2.27
N SER A 499 -14.20 -10.87 3.43
CA SER A 499 -14.24 -9.59 4.14
C SER A 499 -12.87 -9.23 4.71
N GLY A 500 -12.60 -7.93 4.91
CA GLY A 500 -11.31 -7.45 5.45
C GLY A 500 -10.86 -8.15 6.74
N THR A 501 -11.78 -8.42 7.67
CA THR A 501 -11.47 -9.15 8.93
C THR A 501 -11.08 -10.60 8.67
N GLN A 502 -11.76 -11.29 7.74
CA GLN A 502 -11.42 -12.66 7.36
C GLN A 502 -10.03 -12.73 6.71
N LEU A 503 -9.63 -11.71 5.93
CA LEU A 503 -8.28 -11.66 5.38
C LEU A 503 -7.21 -11.58 6.46
N PHE A 504 -7.41 -10.81 7.54
CA PHE A 504 -6.45 -10.79 8.65
C PHE A 504 -6.32 -12.17 9.34
N PHE A 505 -7.42 -12.94 9.42
CA PHE A 505 -7.36 -14.33 9.90
C PHE A 505 -6.60 -15.25 8.94
N ILE A 506 -6.87 -15.17 7.64
CA ILE A 506 -6.15 -15.96 6.62
C ILE A 506 -4.65 -15.62 6.64
N PHE A 507 -4.32 -14.33 6.73
CA PHE A 507 -2.95 -13.86 6.86
C PHE A 507 -2.27 -14.44 8.10
N SER A 508 -2.93 -14.35 9.26
CA SER A 508 -2.40 -14.89 10.52
C SER A 508 -2.18 -16.41 10.43
N GLY A 509 -3.13 -17.14 9.84
CA GLY A 509 -3.02 -18.57 9.58
C GLY A 509 -1.84 -18.92 8.68
N MET A 510 -1.64 -18.20 7.57
CA MET A 510 -0.49 -18.39 6.68
C MET A 510 0.85 -18.13 7.40
N ALA A 511 0.94 -17.06 8.19
CA ALA A 511 2.14 -16.76 8.97
C ALA A 511 2.44 -17.82 10.04
N PHE A 512 1.40 -18.37 10.69
CA PHE A 512 1.55 -19.47 11.64
C PHE A 512 2.04 -20.76 10.97
N VAL A 513 1.49 -21.10 9.80
CA VAL A 513 1.96 -22.25 9.01
C VAL A 513 3.43 -22.08 8.63
N LEU A 514 3.85 -20.88 8.19
CA LEU A 514 5.25 -20.59 7.88
C LEU A 514 6.17 -20.70 9.10
N THR A 515 5.70 -20.29 10.28
CA THR A 515 6.44 -20.46 11.55
C THR A 515 6.81 -21.93 11.79
N VAL A 516 5.90 -22.86 11.48
CA VAL A 516 6.12 -24.30 11.69
C VAL A 516 6.93 -24.93 10.55
N LEU A 517 6.73 -24.48 9.30
CA LEU A 517 7.35 -25.09 8.12
C LEU A 517 8.78 -24.63 7.83
N VAL A 518 9.17 -23.42 8.27
CA VAL A 518 10.50 -22.86 7.98
C VAL A 518 11.63 -23.68 8.61
N PRO A 519 11.58 -24.08 9.91
CA PRO A 519 12.64 -24.91 10.50
C PRO A 519 12.87 -26.25 9.79
N PRO A 520 11.85 -27.10 9.52
CA PRO A 520 12.08 -28.38 8.84
C PRO A 520 12.56 -28.18 7.41
N PHE A 521 12.05 -27.16 6.69
CA PHE A 521 12.49 -26.89 5.33
C PHE A 521 13.98 -26.51 5.27
N CYS A 522 14.45 -25.64 6.16
CA CYS A 522 15.86 -25.27 6.26
C CYS A 522 16.77 -26.47 6.61
N LEU A 523 16.24 -27.49 7.29
CA LEU A 523 16.96 -28.74 7.60
C LEU A 523 16.97 -29.74 6.43
N MET A 524 16.04 -29.64 5.47
CA MET A 524 15.99 -30.53 4.31
C MET A 524 16.91 -30.11 3.16
N ILE A 525 17.14 -28.80 2.96
CA ILE A 525 18.01 -28.28 1.88
C ILE A 525 19.42 -28.91 1.84
N PRO A 526 20.16 -29.11 2.95
CA PRO A 526 21.48 -29.73 2.88
C PRO A 526 21.43 -31.22 2.47
N ARG A 527 20.26 -31.88 2.51
CA ARG A 527 20.09 -33.26 2.03
C ARG A 527 19.93 -33.35 0.51
N PHE A 528 19.70 -32.23 -0.18
CA PHE A 528 19.59 -32.20 -1.65
C PHE A 528 20.94 -32.18 -2.39
N GLY A 529 22.06 -32.37 -1.67
CA GLY A 529 23.33 -32.76 -2.29
C GLY A 529 23.96 -31.73 -3.22
N ILE A 530 23.92 -30.45 -2.88
CA ILE A 530 24.70 -29.43 -3.59
C ILE A 530 26.07 -29.36 -2.92
N VAL A 531 27.06 -30.00 -3.54
CA VAL A 531 28.44 -30.15 -3.07
C VAL A 531 28.95 -28.88 -2.37
N SER A 532 29.12 -28.97 -1.04
CA SER A 532 29.93 -28.03 -0.27
C SER A 532 31.35 -28.12 -0.81
N GLU A 533 31.79 -27.12 -1.59
CA GLU A 533 33.22 -26.88 -1.72
C GLU A 533 33.76 -26.63 -0.31
N LYS A 534 34.57 -27.56 0.17
CA LYS A 534 35.30 -27.41 1.44
C LYS A 534 36.09 -26.10 1.35
N PRO A 535 36.10 -25.26 2.39
CA PRO A 535 37.05 -24.16 2.45
C PRO A 535 38.46 -24.76 2.42
N ASN A 536 39.22 -24.46 1.36
CA ASN A 536 40.63 -24.79 1.31
C ASN A 536 41.30 -24.17 2.54
N SER A 537 41.79 -25.02 3.43
CA SER A 537 42.63 -24.65 4.56
C SER A 537 43.88 -23.92 4.03
N PRO A 538 44.25 -22.75 4.59
CA PRO A 538 45.55 -22.17 4.29
C PRO A 538 46.63 -23.06 4.95
N MET A 539 47.55 -23.58 4.14
CA MET A 539 48.92 -23.87 4.57
C MET A 539 49.80 -22.68 4.18
#